data_AF-A0A925LH62-F1
#
_entry.id   AF-A0A925LH62-F1
#
_cell.length_a   1.000
_cell.length_b   1.000
_cell.length_c   1.000
_cell.angle_alpha   90.00
_cell.angle_beta   90.00
_cell.angle_gamma   90.00
#
_symmetry.space_group_name_H-M   'P 1'
#
loop_
_entity.id
_entity.type
_entity.pdbx_description
1 polymer ?
#
loop_
_entity_poly.entity_id
_entity_poly.type
_entity_poly.pdbx_seq_one_letter_code
_entity_poly.pdbx_strand_id
1 'polypeptide(L)'
;MDNTIRVFSGRTFSSEDIELIRWTKNKYPKLSRIELARTLCEFWEWTTPSGLPKRIQCVAFLETLESEGIITLPPKRHKKPAVSKTEKEKEQNIDNYSFTEITGSVKDFEPITLEIARQGTSLKR
;
A
#
# COMPACT_ATOMS: atom_id res chain seq x y z
N MET A 1 8.21 -22.40 14.28
CA MET A 1 7.17 -21.62 13.61
C MET A 1 7.49 -20.18 13.91
N ASP A 2 8.14 -19.50 12.95
CA ASP A 2 8.61 -18.13 13.17
C ASP A 2 7.42 -17.19 13.25
N ASN A 3 7.17 -16.66 14.44
CA ASN A 3 6.04 -15.78 14.74
C ASN A 3 6.28 -14.34 14.20
N THR A 4 6.75 -14.23 12.96
CA THR A 4 7.14 -12.96 12.35
C THR A 4 5.89 -12.13 12.10
N ILE A 5 5.63 -11.20 13.00
CA ILE A 5 4.54 -10.25 12.91
C ILE A 5 5.06 -8.97 12.25
N ARG A 6 4.42 -8.55 11.15
CA ARG A 6 4.78 -7.34 10.39
C ARG A 6 3.61 -6.38 10.35
N VAL A 7 3.86 -5.09 10.57
CA VAL A 7 2.82 -4.07 10.44
C VAL A 7 3.08 -3.27 9.17
N PHE A 8 2.09 -3.22 8.28
CA PHE A 8 2.18 -2.45 7.04
C PHE A 8 0.86 -1.73 6.74
N SER A 9 0.93 -0.42 6.53
CA SER A 9 -0.24 0.44 6.24
C SER A 9 -1.42 0.20 7.21
N GLY A 10 -1.11 0.06 8.50
CA GLY A 10 -2.09 -0.08 9.58
C GLY A 10 -2.69 -1.49 9.74
N ARG A 11 -2.18 -2.50 9.03
CA ARG A 11 -2.57 -3.90 9.19
C ARG A 11 -1.39 -4.75 9.65
N THR A 12 -1.67 -5.68 10.56
CA THR A 12 -0.73 -6.69 11.04
C THR A 12 -0.80 -7.93 10.16
N PHE A 13 0.36 -8.44 9.76
CA PHE A 13 0.55 -9.64 8.96
C PHE A 13 1.33 -10.67 9.75
N SER A 14 0.83 -11.90 9.79
CA SER A 14 1.45 -13.01 10.51
C SER A 14 2.28 -13.92 9.59
N SER A 15 2.89 -14.96 10.15
CA SER A 15 3.53 -16.05 9.39
C SER A 15 2.56 -16.71 8.41
N GLU A 16 1.32 -16.93 8.84
CA GLU A 16 0.27 -17.57 8.05
C GLU A 16 -0.09 -16.72 6.83
N ASP A 17 -0.05 -15.39 6.97
CA ASP A 17 -0.24 -14.48 5.83
C ASP A 17 0.91 -14.61 4.82
N ILE A 18 2.15 -14.78 5.28
CA ILE A 18 3.30 -15.02 4.39
C ILE A 18 3.16 -16.37 3.67
N GLU A 19 2.70 -17.40 4.38
CA GLU A 19 2.38 -18.70 3.78
C GLU A 19 1.26 -18.60 2.76
N LEU A 20 0.21 -17.83 3.04
CA LEU A 20 -0.87 -17.56 2.09
C LEU A 20 -0.34 -16.88 0.82
N ILE A 21 0.59 -15.92 0.93
CA ILE A 21 1.23 -15.29 -0.24
C ILE A 21 1.95 -16.34 -1.08
N ARG A 22 2.77 -17.19 -0.45
CA ARG A 22 3.53 -18.26 -1.14
C ARG A 22 2.59 -19.25 -1.81
N TRP A 23 1.56 -19.70 -1.09
CA TRP A 23 0.53 -20.59 -1.61
C TRP A 23 -0.21 -19.99 -2.81
N THR A 24 -0.66 -18.74 -2.70
CA THR A 24 -1.42 -18.06 -3.76
C THR A 24 -0.57 -17.90 -5.02
N LYS A 25 0.69 -17.50 -4.86
CA LYS A 25 1.64 -17.41 -5.98
C LYS A 25 1.82 -18.77 -6.68
N ASN A 26 2.01 -19.84 -5.90
CA ASN A 26 2.23 -21.18 -6.45
C ASN A 26 0.97 -21.77 -7.09
N LYS A 27 -0.21 -21.49 -6.52
CA LYS A 27 -1.50 -21.94 -7.04
C LYS A 27 -1.85 -21.24 -8.36
N TYR A 28 -1.50 -19.96 -8.49
CA TYR A 28 -1.83 -19.13 -9.63
C TYR A 28 -0.58 -18.48 -10.27
N PRO A 29 0.31 -19.28 -10.89
CA PRO A 29 1.60 -18.80 -11.37
C PRO A 29 1.52 -17.80 -12.54
N LYS A 30 0.35 -17.69 -13.19
CA LYS A 30 0.11 -16.79 -14.32
C LYS A 30 -0.35 -15.38 -13.91
N LEU A 31 -0.67 -15.16 -12.64
CA LEU A 31 -1.09 -13.83 -12.16
C LEU A 31 0.05 -12.83 -12.32
N SER A 32 -0.28 -11.65 -12.84
CA SER A 32 0.58 -10.48 -12.71
C SER A 32 0.68 -10.06 -11.23
N ARG A 33 1.72 -9.29 -10.88
CA ARG A 33 1.86 -8.73 -9.52
C ARG A 33 0.60 -7.97 -9.07
N ILE A 34 -0.08 -7.30 -9.99
CA ILE A 34 -1.31 -6.56 -9.71
C ILE A 34 -2.48 -7.49 -9.40
N GLU A 35 -2.64 -8.56 -10.17
CA GLU A 35 -3.72 -9.52 -9.94
C GLU A 35 -3.47 -10.30 -8.65
N LEU A 36 -2.23 -10.72 -8.39
CA LEU A 36 -1.82 -11.34 -7.13
C LEU A 36 -2.16 -10.44 -5.94
N ALA A 37 -1.81 -9.15 -6.01
CA ALA A 37 -2.12 -8.19 -4.95
C ALA A 37 -3.64 -8.00 -4.75
N ARG A 38 -4.45 -8.02 -5.82
CA ARG A 38 -5.90 -7.95 -5.70
C ARG A 38 -6.47 -9.18 -5.01
N THR A 39 -6.07 -10.38 -5.45
CA THR A 39 -6.51 -11.64 -4.85
C THR A 39 -6.16 -11.70 -3.37
N LEU A 40 -4.95 -11.27 -3.00
CA LEU A 40 -4.53 -11.24 -1.59
C LEU A 40 -5.31 -10.19 -0.78
N CYS A 41 -5.54 -9.00 -1.33
CA CYS A 41 -6.42 -8.02 -0.70
C CYS A 41 -7.83 -8.58 -0.46
N GLU A 42 -8.38 -9.36 -1.38
CA GLU A 42 -9.69 -10.00 -1.23
C GLU A 42 -9.68 -11.05 -0.11
N PHE A 43 -8.71 -11.95 -0.08
CA PHE A 43 -8.60 -12.97 0.99
C PHE A 43 -8.49 -12.37 2.39
N TRP A 44 -7.87 -11.21 2.47
CA TRP A 44 -7.64 -10.51 3.70
C TRP A 44 -8.71 -9.47 4.06
N GLU A 45 -9.71 -9.29 3.19
CA GLU A 45 -10.66 -8.17 3.24
C GLU A 45 -9.96 -6.80 3.37
N TRP A 46 -8.73 -6.69 2.86
CA TRP A 46 -7.90 -5.51 2.97
C TRP A 46 -8.28 -4.49 1.89
N THR A 47 -9.36 -3.77 2.19
CA THR A 47 -10.07 -2.88 1.28
C THR A 47 -10.12 -1.44 1.80
N THR A 48 -10.45 -0.49 0.93
CA THR A 48 -10.77 0.89 1.30
C THR A 48 -12.17 0.96 1.92
N PRO A 49 -12.56 2.08 2.56
CA PRO A 49 -13.93 2.24 3.05
C PRO A 49 -15.01 2.05 1.99
N SER A 50 -14.68 2.27 0.71
CA SER A 50 -15.55 2.01 -0.43
C SER A 50 -15.57 0.54 -0.89
N GLY A 51 -14.94 -0.38 -0.15
CA GLY A 51 -14.87 -1.81 -0.46
C GLY A 51 -13.88 -2.20 -1.58
N LEU A 52 -13.07 -1.26 -2.08
CA LEU A 52 -12.11 -1.56 -3.15
C LEU A 52 -10.81 -2.12 -2.57
N PRO A 53 -10.17 -3.13 -3.19
CA PRO A 53 -8.86 -3.63 -2.76
C PRO A 53 -7.82 -2.52 -2.58
N LYS A 54 -7.09 -2.53 -1.46
CA LYS A 54 -5.90 -1.65 -1.20
C LYS A 54 -4.69 -2.09 -2.03
N ARG A 55 -4.89 -2.20 -3.35
CA ARG A 55 -3.94 -2.77 -4.30
C ARG A 55 -2.57 -2.10 -4.26
N ILE A 56 -2.53 -0.77 -4.15
CA ILE A 56 -1.26 -0.01 -4.15
C ILE A 56 -0.43 -0.39 -2.91
N GLN A 57 -1.07 -0.40 -1.75
CA GLN A 57 -0.45 -0.76 -0.48
C GLN A 57 -0.02 -2.23 -0.47
N CYS A 58 -0.85 -3.13 -1.01
CA CYS A 58 -0.53 -4.53 -1.11
C CYS A 58 0.66 -4.80 -2.04
N VAL A 59 0.72 -4.14 -3.21
CA VAL A 59 1.90 -4.25 -4.08
C VAL A 59 3.17 -3.77 -3.36
N ALA A 60 3.11 -2.63 -2.67
CA ALA A 60 4.26 -2.11 -1.93
C ALA A 60 4.72 -3.08 -0.80
N PHE A 61 3.76 -3.68 -0.09
CA PHE A 61 4.06 -4.69 0.93
C PHE A 61 4.74 -5.92 0.32
N LEU A 62 4.21 -6.45 -0.79
CA LEU A 62 4.81 -7.59 -1.48
C LEU A 62 6.21 -7.28 -2.00
N GLU A 63 6.44 -6.09 -2.53
CA GLU A 63 7.78 -5.66 -2.98
C GLU A 63 8.75 -5.52 -1.82
N THR A 64 8.29 -5.07 -0.66
CA THR A 64 9.10 -5.03 0.57
C THR A 64 9.53 -6.44 0.96
N LEU A 65 8.60 -7.40 1.01
CA LEU A 65 8.91 -8.80 1.31
C LEU A 65 9.85 -9.45 0.28
N GLU A 66 9.73 -9.08 -1.00
CA GLU A 66 10.65 -9.54 -2.06
C GLU A 66 12.06 -8.96 -1.86
N SER A 67 12.17 -7.68 -1.52
CA SER A 67 13.46 -7.02 -1.29
C SER A 67 14.22 -7.60 -0.09
N GLU A 68 13.48 -8.10 0.91
CA GLU A 68 14.03 -8.80 2.08
C GLU A 68 14.27 -10.29 1.82
N GLY A 69 13.97 -10.82 0.63
CA GLY A 69 14.18 -12.22 0.27
C GLY A 69 13.19 -13.21 0.90
N ILE A 70 12.10 -12.74 1.51
CA ILE A 70 11.12 -13.59 2.21
C ILE A 70 10.20 -14.31 1.22
N ILE A 71 9.89 -13.63 0.10
CA ILE A 71 9.13 -14.16 -1.03
C ILE A 71 9.82 -13.82 -2.34
N THR A 72 9.40 -14.46 -3.42
CA THR A 72 9.82 -14.10 -4.78
C THR A 72 8.58 -13.83 -5.60
N LEU A 73 8.46 -12.65 -6.21
CA LEU A 73 7.29 -12.29 -7.02
C LEU A 73 7.52 -12.63 -8.50
N PRO A 74 6.43 -12.75 -9.29
CA PRO A 74 6.53 -12.81 -10.74
C PRO A 74 7.31 -11.59 -11.28
N PRO A 75 8.00 -11.70 -12.44
CA PRO A 75 8.74 -10.58 -13.01
C PRO A 75 7.84 -9.37 -13.26
N LYS A 76 8.40 -8.16 -13.07
CA LYS A 76 7.69 -6.91 -13.39
C LYS A 76 7.40 -6.88 -14.89
N ARG A 77 6.13 -6.76 -15.28
CA ARG A 77 5.77 -6.50 -16.67
C ARG A 77 6.05 -5.03 -16.95
N HIS A 78 7.14 -4.72 -17.64
CA HIS A 78 7.41 -3.38 -18.14
C HIS A 78 6.30 -3.00 -19.13
N LYS A 79 5.40 -2.10 -18.72
CA LYS A 79 4.55 -1.42 -19.70
C LYS A 79 5.45 -0.43 -20.44
N LYS A 80 5.42 -0.47 -21.77
CA LYS A 80 5.92 0.67 -22.58
C LYS A 80 5.21 1.92 -22.06
N PRO A 81 5.92 3.04 -21.83
CA PRO A 81 5.27 4.26 -21.36
C PRO A 81 4.14 4.56 -22.34
N ALA A 82 2.90 4.57 -21.83
CA ALA A 82 1.79 5.09 -22.60
C ALA A 82 2.11 6.56 -22.81
N VAL A 83 2.25 6.98 -24.06
CA VAL A 83 2.35 8.40 -24.42
C VAL A 83 0.95 8.99 -24.24
N SER A 84 0.51 9.12 -22.98
CA SER A 84 -0.73 9.80 -22.65
C SER A 84 -0.44 11.30 -22.64
N LYS A 85 -0.97 12.01 -23.65
CA LYS A 85 -1.16 13.47 -23.64
C LYS A 85 -2.20 13.85 -22.60
N THR A 86 -1.91 13.57 -21.33
CA THR A 86 -2.67 14.07 -20.20
C THR A 86 -1.70 14.95 -19.47
N GLU A 87 -1.98 16.24 -19.48
CA GLU A 87 -1.27 17.25 -18.70
C GLU A 87 -1.12 16.68 -17.29
N LYS A 88 0.13 16.36 -16.92
CA LYS A 88 0.46 15.97 -15.56
C LYS A 88 -0.05 17.10 -14.69
N GLU A 89 -1.05 16.82 -13.85
CA GLU A 89 -1.28 17.61 -12.66
C GLU A 89 0.09 17.79 -12.01
N LYS A 90 0.53 19.05 -11.98
CA LYS A 90 1.89 19.43 -11.60
C LYS A 90 2.26 18.66 -10.35
N GLU A 91 3.31 17.86 -10.48
CA GLU A 91 4.17 17.43 -9.40
C GLU A 91 4.25 18.62 -8.45
N GLN A 92 3.58 18.52 -7.29
CA GLN A 92 3.53 19.63 -6.36
C GLN A 92 4.98 19.90 -6.00
N ASN A 93 5.47 21.04 -6.48
CA ASN A 93 6.83 21.49 -6.28
C ASN A 93 7.04 21.59 -4.77
N ILE A 94 7.71 20.58 -4.21
CA ILE A 94 7.97 20.47 -2.77
C ILE A 94 8.88 21.62 -2.32
N ASP A 95 9.57 22.26 -3.27
CA ASP A 95 10.51 23.37 -3.05
C ASP A 95 9.84 24.63 -2.47
N ASN A 96 8.50 24.75 -2.53
CA ASN A 96 7.75 25.88 -1.99
C ASN A 96 7.11 25.64 -0.61
N TYR A 97 7.34 24.50 0.04
CA TYR A 97 6.96 24.33 1.44
C TYR A 97 8.03 24.93 2.34
N SER A 98 7.70 26.07 2.95
CA SER A 98 8.47 26.62 4.07
C SER A 98 8.30 25.71 5.28
N PHE A 99 9.15 24.68 5.38
CA PHE A 99 9.34 23.95 6.63
C PHE A 99 10.03 24.89 7.62
N THR A 100 9.27 25.45 8.55
CA THR A 100 9.86 25.99 9.77
C THR A 100 10.15 24.80 10.67
N GLU A 101 11.42 24.60 11.02
CA GLU A 101 11.78 23.57 11.99
C GLU A 101 11.10 23.90 13.32
N ILE A 102 10.27 22.98 13.77
CA ILE A 102 9.59 23.08 15.05
C ILE A 102 10.44 22.29 16.06
N THR A 103 11.11 23.00 16.96
CA THR A 103 11.95 22.40 18.00
C THR A 103 11.34 22.63 19.38
N GLY A 104 11.22 21.58 20.20
CA GLY A 104 10.66 21.67 21.55
C GLY A 104 10.44 20.28 22.15
N SER A 105 10.05 20.21 23.43
CA SER A 105 9.57 18.96 24.02
C SER A 105 8.20 18.61 23.45
N VAL A 106 7.87 17.33 23.30
CA VAL A 106 6.54 16.89 22.83
C VAL A 106 5.40 17.50 23.68
N LYS A 107 5.66 17.77 24.96
CA LYS A 107 4.71 18.40 25.89
C LYS A 107 4.41 19.87 25.60
N ASP A 108 5.28 20.54 24.85
CA ASP A 108 5.13 21.96 24.47
C ASP A 108 4.16 22.13 23.28
N PHE A 109 3.71 21.02 22.70
CA PHE A 109 2.75 20.98 21.60
C PHE A 109 1.37 20.53 22.09
N GLU A 110 0.32 21.04 21.44
CA GLU A 110 -1.05 20.66 21.76
C GLU A 110 -1.28 19.15 21.51
N PRO A 111 -2.17 18.50 22.30
CA PRO A 111 -2.54 17.12 22.08
C PRO A 111 -3.09 16.88 20.66
N ILE A 112 -2.69 15.77 20.04
CA ILE A 112 -3.20 15.39 18.72
C ILE A 112 -4.66 14.98 18.86
N THR A 113 -5.54 15.61 18.08
CA THR A 113 -6.95 15.21 17.96
C THR A 113 -7.13 14.37 16.70
N LEU A 114 -7.78 13.22 16.84
CA LEU A 114 -8.13 12.35 15.72
C LEU A 114 -9.62 12.50 15.40
N GLU A 115 -9.94 12.80 14.15
CA GLU A 115 -11.31 12.76 13.63
C GLU A 115 -11.45 11.66 12.57
N ILE A 116 -12.56 10.93 12.61
CA ILE A 116 -12.88 9.94 11.59
C ILE A 116 -13.26 10.68 10.30
N ALA A 117 -12.43 10.52 9.28
CA ALA A 117 -12.74 11.05 7.95
C ALA A 117 -14.03 10.42 7.41
N ARG A 118 -14.99 11.26 7.03
CA ARG A 118 -16.23 10.84 6.36
C ARG A 118 -16.07 10.90 4.85
N GLN A 119 -16.79 10.05 4.13
CA GLN A 119 -16.82 10.09 2.68
C GLN A 119 -17.44 11.42 2.21
N GLY A 120 -16.74 12.16 1.33
CA GLY A 120 -17.26 13.38 0.74
C GLY A 120 -18.49 13.08 -0.14
N THR A 121 -19.55 13.88 0.01
CA THR A 121 -20.83 13.70 -0.70
C THR A 121 -20.77 14.05 -2.19
N SER A 122 -19.63 14.51 -2.72
CA SER A 122 -19.45 14.90 -4.12
C SER A 122 -18.58 13.90 -4.88
N LEU A 123 -19.10 12.69 -5.05
CA LEU A 123 -18.67 11.81 -6.14
C LEU A 123 -19.94 11.46 -6.92
N LYS A 124 -20.36 12.37 -7.81
CA LYS A 124 -21.32 12.01 -8.85
C LYS A 124 -20.67 10.92 -9.70
N ARG A 125 -21.26 9.74 -9.65
CA ARG A 125 -20.89 8.55 -10.41
C ARG A 125 -21.37 8.66 -11.85
#